data_AF-A0A7X9AXC7-F1
#
_entry.id   AF-A0A7X9AXC7-F1
#
_cell.length_a   1.000
_cell.length_b   1.000
_cell.length_c   1.000
_cell.angle_alpha   90.00
_cell.angle_beta   90.00
_cell.angle_gamma   90.00
#
_symmetry.space_group_name_H-M   'P 1'
#
loop_
_entity.id
_entity.type
_entity.pdbx_description
1 polymer ?
#
loop_
_entity_poly.entity_id
_entity_poly.type
_entity_poly.pdbx_seq_one_letter_code
_entity_poly.pdbx_strand_id
1 'polypeptide(L)'
;MSQNSYDIAHPEADWSAEHEHSYAGGLLHLSAHGNILLSNFHCRYDDMDSSTMTVDKSRCFRKSGAAVCLNESHTPYGGLSFKQSLRYTANYIRVTHDLNWPKQSELRRSLEIGSAQLPGHWHKMLLFDIGTPGYCEHELLPGTELCLDSLPLAMVFYNQQGQALEIGSGNDLWRWQKGLQFSEGQANGKIVIKITEEALQLQRKVSLNQGETALLPLAREYRFTSYIAWSCPTLGTKLPAELQFCRPKMEPGKGLKMQDLSQCGSKPAISLDFSQLLLPRQAARNLSEGLCWESKITQKFARRIIRQLADLAEEGYLLIETGIFPGLCQDPVHCSRKEPALHWDLVAILDFCSWMRQKMGEGWRIKVQVPEPWCKLPSMSCLGAINGFRNQEEL
;
A
#
# COMPACT_ATOMS: atom_id res chain seq x y z
N MET A 1 -32.27 0.82 10.91
CA MET A 1 -31.00 0.95 10.17
C MET A 1 -30.42 -0.44 10.06
N SER A 2 -30.40 -1.04 8.87
CA SER A 2 -29.98 -2.43 8.66
C SER A 2 -28.48 -2.58 8.87
N GLN A 3 -28.08 -3.54 9.70
CA GLN A 3 -26.71 -3.94 10.04
C GLN A 3 -25.95 -4.58 8.86
N ASN A 4 -25.87 -3.90 7.71
CA ASN A 4 -25.29 -4.45 6.47
C ASN A 4 -23.95 -3.81 6.07
N SER A 5 -23.34 -3.02 6.95
CA SER A 5 -22.01 -2.44 6.74
C SER A 5 -21.08 -2.64 7.92
N TYR A 6 -19.77 -2.71 7.63
CA TYR A 6 -18.70 -2.63 8.60
C TYR A 6 -18.01 -1.28 8.48
N ASP A 7 -17.88 -0.56 9.59
CA ASP A 7 -17.06 0.64 9.68
C ASP A 7 -15.73 0.34 10.37
N ILE A 8 -14.65 0.78 9.74
CA ILE A 8 -13.31 0.84 10.33
C ILE A 8 -12.99 2.30 10.56
N ALA A 9 -12.74 2.70 11.81
CA ALA A 9 -12.32 4.05 12.14
C ALA A 9 -11.08 4.04 13.02
N HIS A 10 -10.20 5.03 12.85
CA HIS A 10 -9.05 5.21 13.72
C HIS A 10 -9.47 5.95 15.01
N PRO A 11 -9.04 5.51 16.20
CA PRO A 11 -9.50 6.11 17.46
C PRO A 11 -8.94 7.51 17.72
N GLU A 12 -7.78 7.83 17.14
CA GLU A 12 -7.04 9.08 17.35
C GLU A 12 -6.94 9.95 16.10
N ALA A 13 -7.48 9.47 14.97
CA ALA A 13 -7.42 10.19 13.71
C ALA A 13 -8.78 10.20 13.06
N ASP A 14 -9.10 11.35 12.48
CA ASP A 14 -10.42 11.63 11.92
C ASP A 14 -10.51 11.08 10.50
N TRP A 15 -10.50 9.74 10.40
CA TRP A 15 -10.78 9.02 9.18
C TRP A 15 -11.54 7.72 9.47
N SER A 16 -12.37 7.32 8.52
CA SER A 16 -13.13 6.08 8.55
C SER A 16 -13.23 5.44 7.16
N ALA A 17 -13.45 4.13 7.14
CA ALA A 17 -13.69 3.35 5.94
C ALA A 17 -14.95 2.50 6.12
N GLU A 18 -15.88 2.63 5.19
CA GLU A 18 -17.14 1.90 5.16
C GLU A 18 -17.05 0.74 4.17
N HIS A 19 -17.51 -0.42 4.60
CA HIS A 19 -17.58 -1.64 3.82
C HIS A 19 -19.01 -2.17 3.80
N GLU A 20 -19.57 -2.44 2.62
CA GLU A 20 -20.90 -3.03 2.51
C GLU A 20 -20.80 -4.57 2.38
N HIS A 21 -21.68 -5.30 3.08
CA HIS A 21 -21.71 -6.76 3.05
C HIS A 21 -22.12 -7.32 1.69
N SER A 22 -22.99 -6.60 0.98
CA SER A 22 -23.54 -6.97 -0.34
C SER A 22 -22.67 -6.55 -1.52
N TYR A 23 -21.56 -5.84 -1.29
CA TYR A 23 -20.75 -5.28 -2.35
C TYR A 23 -19.45 -6.07 -2.58
N ALA A 24 -19.20 -6.51 -3.81
CA ALA A 24 -18.03 -7.33 -4.14
C ALA A 24 -16.69 -6.56 -4.13
N GLY A 25 -16.72 -5.23 -4.15
CA GLY A 25 -15.53 -4.36 -4.21
C GLY A 25 -14.91 -4.04 -2.84
N GLY A 26 -15.52 -4.53 -1.75
CA GLY A 26 -15.01 -4.41 -0.38
C GLY A 26 -15.14 -3.00 0.21
N LEU A 27 -14.45 -2.00 -0.33
CA LEU A 27 -14.43 -0.62 0.19
C LEU A 27 -15.46 0.26 -0.54
N LEU A 28 -16.50 0.69 0.17
CA LEU A 28 -17.52 1.58 -0.37
C LEU A 28 -17.08 3.04 -0.27
N HIS A 29 -16.69 3.50 0.92
CA HIS A 29 -16.22 4.86 1.16
C HIS A 29 -14.98 4.89 2.04
N LEU A 30 -14.04 5.77 1.72
CA LEU A 30 -12.98 6.20 2.61
C LEU A 30 -13.16 7.70 2.85
N SER A 31 -13.33 8.08 4.11
CA SER A 31 -13.54 9.46 4.53
C SER A 31 -12.42 9.92 5.45
N ALA A 32 -11.99 11.17 5.32
CA ALA A 32 -11.07 11.82 6.25
C ALA A 32 -11.45 13.29 6.43
N HIS A 33 -11.47 13.76 7.67
CA HIS A 33 -11.86 15.12 8.05
C HIS A 33 -13.24 15.52 7.51
N GLY A 34 -14.21 14.60 7.62
CA GLY A 34 -15.58 14.79 7.14
C GLY A 34 -15.76 14.74 5.62
N ASN A 35 -14.68 14.59 4.83
CA ASN A 35 -14.74 14.53 3.37
C ASN A 35 -14.55 13.09 2.87
N ILE A 36 -15.34 12.67 1.88
CA ILE A 36 -15.14 11.40 1.19
C ILE A 36 -13.97 11.56 0.21
N LEU A 37 -12.87 10.86 0.46
CA LEU A 37 -11.68 10.88 -0.40
C LEU A 37 -11.78 9.86 -1.54
N LEU A 38 -12.41 8.72 -1.26
CA LEU A 38 -12.57 7.64 -2.22
C LEU A 38 -13.96 7.02 -2.04
N SER A 39 -14.57 6.67 -3.16
CA SER A 39 -15.84 5.97 -3.24
C SER A 39 -15.78 4.87 -4.30
N ASN A 40 -16.62 3.85 -4.14
CA ASN A 40 -16.83 2.81 -5.12
C ASN A 40 -15.53 2.13 -5.57
N PHE A 41 -14.71 1.65 -4.64
CA PHE A 41 -13.52 0.86 -5.00
C PHE A 41 -13.98 -0.48 -5.60
N HIS A 42 -13.54 -0.82 -6.81
CA HIS A 42 -14.10 -1.97 -7.51
C HIS A 42 -13.15 -2.68 -8.45
N CYS A 43 -13.56 -3.90 -8.80
CA CYS A 43 -13.09 -4.64 -9.95
C CYS A 43 -14.18 -4.67 -11.03
N ARG A 44 -13.75 -4.72 -12.29
CA ARG A 44 -14.63 -4.87 -13.45
C ARG A 44 -14.08 -5.94 -14.39
N TYR A 45 -14.94 -6.79 -14.90
CA TYR A 45 -14.62 -7.76 -15.93
C TYR A 45 -15.62 -7.60 -17.08
N ASP A 46 -15.12 -7.13 -18.22
CA ASP A 46 -15.92 -6.75 -19.38
C ASP A 46 -17.06 -5.78 -19.00
N ASP A 47 -18.31 -6.21 -19.11
CA ASP A 47 -19.49 -5.40 -18.79
C ASP A 47 -20.02 -5.63 -17.37
N MET A 48 -19.33 -6.46 -16.60
CA MET A 48 -19.68 -6.78 -15.23
C MET A 48 -18.82 -5.98 -14.26
N ASP A 49 -19.46 -5.22 -13.38
CA ASP A 49 -18.81 -4.55 -12.26
C ASP A 49 -19.14 -5.24 -10.93
N SER A 50 -18.51 -4.74 -9.86
CA SER A 50 -18.67 -5.26 -8.50
C SER A 50 -20.10 -5.18 -7.94
N SER A 51 -20.99 -4.37 -8.52
CA SER A 51 -22.40 -4.30 -8.11
C SER A 51 -23.24 -5.46 -8.67
N THR A 52 -22.78 -6.06 -9.78
CA THR A 52 -23.47 -7.18 -10.45
C THR A 52 -22.99 -8.56 -9.99
N MET A 53 -21.99 -8.60 -9.12
CA MET A 53 -21.39 -9.83 -8.62
C MET A 53 -22.11 -10.35 -7.38
N THR A 54 -22.13 -11.67 -7.21
CA THR A 54 -22.67 -12.30 -6.00
C THR A 54 -21.59 -12.36 -4.94
N VAL A 55 -21.86 -11.82 -3.75
CA VAL A 55 -20.96 -11.92 -2.59
C VAL A 55 -21.20 -13.25 -1.88
N ASP A 56 -20.16 -14.08 -1.82
CA ASP A 56 -20.17 -15.35 -1.09
C ASP A 56 -19.86 -15.15 0.40
N LYS A 57 -18.97 -14.22 0.69
CA LYS A 57 -18.46 -13.97 2.04
C LYS A 57 -17.95 -12.56 2.19
N SER A 58 -18.37 -11.90 3.27
CA SER A 58 -17.78 -10.64 3.73
C SER A 58 -17.53 -10.73 5.23
N ARG A 59 -16.35 -10.30 5.69
CA ARG A 59 -16.03 -10.23 7.12
C ARG A 59 -14.93 -9.22 7.39
N CYS A 60 -15.04 -8.52 8.51
CA CYS A 60 -13.97 -7.69 9.05
C CYS A 60 -13.54 -8.21 10.44
N PHE A 61 -12.23 -8.21 10.72
CA PHE A 61 -11.65 -8.72 11.97
C PHE A 61 -10.29 -8.08 12.22
N ARG A 62 -9.77 -8.20 13.45
CA ARG A 62 -8.43 -7.72 13.80
C ARG A 62 -7.39 -8.85 13.66
N LYS A 63 -6.24 -8.54 13.09
CA LYS A 63 -5.11 -9.47 12.99
C LYS A 63 -3.78 -8.73 13.06
N SER A 64 -2.98 -9.06 14.08
CA SER A 64 -1.62 -8.50 14.27
C SER A 64 -1.60 -6.97 14.25
N GLY A 65 -2.44 -6.34 15.08
CA GLY A 65 -2.51 -4.87 15.19
C GLY A 65 -3.00 -4.15 13.94
N ALA A 66 -3.73 -4.84 13.05
CA ALA A 66 -4.36 -4.28 11.87
C ALA A 66 -5.84 -4.68 11.80
N ALA A 67 -6.70 -3.81 11.29
CA ALA A 67 -8.03 -4.20 10.85
C ALA A 67 -7.95 -4.83 9.45
N VAL A 68 -8.66 -5.92 9.25
CA VAL A 68 -8.64 -6.69 8.01
C VAL A 68 -10.07 -6.94 7.56
N CYS A 69 -10.42 -6.52 6.36
CA CYS A 69 -11.66 -6.89 5.70
C CYS A 69 -11.38 -7.86 4.55
N LEU A 70 -12.13 -8.96 4.52
CA LEU A 70 -12.07 -9.99 3.49
C LEU A 70 -13.41 -10.06 2.78
N ASN A 71 -13.37 -10.00 1.46
CA ASN A 71 -14.52 -10.21 0.59
C ASN A 71 -14.21 -11.37 -0.38
N GLU A 72 -15.15 -12.28 -0.57
CA GLU A 72 -15.13 -13.32 -1.59
C GLU A 72 -16.42 -13.21 -2.38
N SER A 73 -16.32 -13.20 -3.71
CA SER A 73 -17.42 -13.00 -4.63
C SER A 73 -17.20 -13.75 -5.94
N HIS A 74 -18.27 -13.93 -6.72
CA HIS A 74 -18.19 -14.53 -8.04
C HIS A 74 -19.14 -13.85 -9.04
N THR A 75 -18.90 -14.06 -10.33
CA THR A 75 -19.83 -13.65 -11.37
C THR A 75 -21.09 -14.54 -11.33
N PRO A 76 -22.33 -14.02 -11.55
CA PRO A 76 -23.58 -14.77 -11.37
C PRO A 76 -23.69 -16.10 -12.14
N TYR A 77 -22.90 -16.28 -13.20
CA TYR A 77 -22.87 -17.52 -13.99
C TYR A 77 -21.72 -18.47 -13.58
N GLY A 78 -21.12 -18.27 -12.40
CA GLY A 78 -20.16 -19.19 -11.77
C GLY A 78 -18.79 -19.28 -12.45
N GLY A 79 -18.45 -18.33 -13.33
CA GLY A 79 -17.21 -18.37 -14.11
C GLY A 79 -15.99 -17.88 -13.34
N LEU A 80 -16.01 -16.63 -12.89
CA LEU A 80 -14.87 -15.96 -12.28
C LEU A 80 -15.15 -15.72 -10.80
N SER A 81 -14.21 -16.08 -9.93
CA SER A 81 -14.27 -15.75 -8.50
C SER A 81 -13.17 -14.78 -8.12
N PHE A 82 -13.54 -13.79 -7.32
CA PHE A 82 -12.68 -12.74 -6.82
C PHE A 82 -12.61 -12.86 -5.30
N LYS A 83 -11.40 -12.75 -4.78
CA LYS A 83 -11.15 -12.64 -3.36
C LYS A 83 -10.33 -11.39 -3.12
N GLN A 84 -10.81 -10.55 -2.23
CA GLN A 84 -10.19 -9.29 -1.88
C GLN A 84 -9.85 -9.27 -0.39
N SER A 85 -8.65 -8.81 -0.07
CA SER A 85 -8.20 -8.57 1.29
C SER A 85 -7.73 -7.13 1.42
N LEU A 86 -8.38 -6.36 2.29
CA LEU A 86 -7.99 -5.00 2.67
C LEU A 86 -7.42 -5.03 4.08
N ARG A 87 -6.16 -4.62 4.24
CA ARG A 87 -5.49 -4.55 5.54
C ARG A 87 -5.15 -3.10 5.85
N TYR A 88 -5.82 -2.57 6.87
CA TYR A 88 -5.71 -1.20 7.33
C TYR A 88 -4.56 -1.06 8.33
N THR A 89 -3.79 0.01 8.22
CA THR A 89 -2.69 0.35 9.12
C THR A 89 -2.46 1.86 9.08
N ALA A 90 -2.55 2.53 10.22
CA ALA A 90 -2.35 3.98 10.35
C ALA A 90 -3.17 4.80 9.32
N ASN A 91 -2.55 5.22 8.22
CA ASN A 91 -3.14 6.02 7.14
C ASN A 91 -3.10 5.33 5.75
N TYR A 92 -2.95 4.01 5.72
CA TYR A 92 -2.93 3.25 4.47
C TYR A 92 -3.69 1.93 4.56
N ILE A 93 -4.03 1.41 3.38
CA ILE A 93 -4.69 0.13 3.16
C ILE A 93 -3.84 -0.65 2.15
N ARG A 94 -3.35 -1.81 2.54
CA ARG A 94 -2.84 -2.78 1.57
C ARG A 94 -4.02 -3.57 1.01
N VAL A 95 -4.11 -3.62 -0.32
CA VAL A 95 -5.18 -4.34 -1.02
C VAL A 95 -4.59 -5.49 -1.82
N THR A 96 -5.08 -6.70 -1.59
CA THR A 96 -4.72 -7.89 -2.37
C THR A 96 -5.97 -8.44 -3.06
N HIS A 97 -5.87 -8.63 -4.37
CA HIS A 97 -6.90 -9.27 -5.19
C HIS A 97 -6.38 -10.62 -5.68
N ASP A 98 -7.13 -11.68 -5.41
CA ASP A 98 -6.95 -13.02 -5.94
C ASP A 98 -8.10 -13.32 -6.90
N LEU A 99 -7.77 -13.61 -8.15
CA LEU A 99 -8.70 -13.87 -9.23
C LEU A 99 -8.51 -15.30 -9.70
N ASN A 100 -9.51 -16.14 -9.53
CA ASN A 100 -9.51 -17.47 -10.12
C ASN A 100 -10.09 -17.40 -11.53
N TRP A 101 -9.23 -17.54 -12.55
CA TRP A 101 -9.65 -17.57 -13.94
C TRP A 101 -9.91 -19.02 -14.38
N PRO A 102 -11.14 -19.40 -14.75
CA PRO A 102 -11.47 -20.76 -15.11
C PRO A 102 -11.02 -21.08 -16.55
N LYS A 103 -11.07 -22.36 -16.92
CA LYS A 103 -10.85 -22.78 -18.31
C LYS A 103 -11.92 -22.19 -19.21
N GLN A 104 -11.53 -21.82 -20.43
CA GLN A 104 -12.42 -21.34 -21.49
C GLN A 104 -13.19 -20.04 -21.18
N SER A 105 -12.91 -19.34 -20.08
CA SER A 105 -13.41 -17.98 -19.90
C SER A 105 -12.60 -17.01 -20.73
N GLU A 106 -13.32 -16.21 -21.50
CA GLU A 106 -12.77 -15.24 -22.44
C GLU A 106 -12.57 -13.88 -21.77
N LEU A 107 -11.72 -13.03 -22.35
CA LEU A 107 -11.66 -11.61 -22.08
C LEU A 107 -12.08 -10.88 -23.35
N ARG A 108 -13.23 -10.20 -23.35
CA ARG A 108 -13.73 -9.50 -24.55
C ARG A 108 -13.22 -8.08 -24.65
N ARG A 109 -13.27 -7.34 -23.54
CA ARG A 109 -12.96 -5.92 -23.46
C ARG A 109 -11.81 -5.68 -22.50
N SER A 110 -12.03 -5.88 -21.19
CA SER A 110 -11.02 -5.51 -20.20
C SER A 110 -11.26 -6.11 -18.82
N LEU A 111 -10.15 -6.30 -18.11
CA LEU A 111 -10.14 -6.56 -16.68
C LEU A 111 -9.62 -5.30 -15.97
N GLU A 112 -10.42 -4.75 -15.06
CA GLU A 112 -10.06 -3.64 -14.18
C GLU A 112 -9.93 -4.11 -12.74
N ILE A 113 -8.90 -3.63 -12.05
CA ILE A 113 -8.65 -3.94 -10.64
C ILE A 113 -8.28 -2.67 -9.90
N GLY A 114 -9.06 -2.33 -8.88
CA GLY A 114 -8.83 -1.16 -8.06
C GLY A 114 -9.16 0.16 -8.77
N SER A 115 -10.17 0.13 -9.64
CA SER A 115 -10.82 1.33 -10.16
C SER A 115 -11.63 1.99 -9.04
N ALA A 116 -11.75 3.31 -9.07
CA ALA A 116 -12.38 4.08 -8.00
C ALA A 116 -12.90 5.43 -8.49
N GLN A 117 -13.77 6.05 -7.68
CA GLN A 117 -14.18 7.43 -7.85
C GLN A 117 -13.67 8.24 -6.66
N LEU A 118 -13.12 9.42 -6.94
CA LEU A 118 -12.62 10.36 -5.94
C LEU A 118 -13.56 11.58 -5.98
N PRO A 119 -14.53 11.68 -5.04
CA PRO A 119 -15.50 12.77 -5.05
C PRO A 119 -14.85 14.15 -4.81
N GLY A 120 -15.49 15.19 -5.32
CA GLY A 120 -15.06 16.57 -5.19
C GLY A 120 -14.02 17.00 -6.24
N HIS A 121 -13.46 18.20 -6.04
CA HIS A 121 -12.56 18.83 -6.99
C HIS A 121 -11.09 18.49 -6.70
N TRP A 122 -10.49 17.67 -7.56
CA TRP A 122 -9.07 17.30 -7.54
C TRP A 122 -8.33 18.10 -8.61
N HIS A 123 -7.34 18.90 -8.19
CA HIS A 123 -6.72 19.89 -9.08
C HIS A 123 -5.26 19.58 -9.43
N LYS A 124 -4.65 18.58 -8.76
CA LYS A 124 -3.25 18.22 -8.97
C LYS A 124 -3.04 16.73 -8.77
N MET A 125 -2.18 16.13 -9.59
CA MET A 125 -1.64 14.79 -9.42
C MET A 125 -0.11 14.82 -9.45
N LEU A 126 0.54 14.11 -8.53
CA LEU A 126 1.95 13.73 -8.64
C LEU A 126 2.03 12.30 -9.14
N LEU A 127 2.82 12.07 -10.18
CA LEU A 127 3.02 10.78 -10.82
C LEU A 127 4.44 10.28 -10.55
N PHE A 128 4.55 9.16 -9.84
CA PHE A 128 5.81 8.46 -9.62
C PHE A 128 5.91 7.29 -10.60
N ASP A 129 6.87 7.32 -11.51
CA ASP A 129 7.04 6.32 -12.56
C ASP A 129 8.34 5.52 -12.41
N ILE A 130 8.38 4.35 -13.05
CA ILE A 130 9.55 3.46 -13.03
C ILE A 130 10.76 4.11 -13.75
N GLY A 131 10.51 4.90 -14.79
CA GLY A 131 11.55 5.45 -15.67
C GLY A 131 12.05 6.84 -15.30
N THR A 132 11.37 7.55 -14.39
CA THR A 132 11.67 8.95 -14.06
C THR A 132 12.08 9.04 -12.59
N PRO A 133 13.30 9.50 -12.27
CA PRO A 133 13.67 9.80 -10.90
C PRO A 133 12.75 10.90 -10.33
N GLY A 134 12.16 10.66 -9.16
CA GLY A 134 11.25 11.64 -8.56
C GLY A 134 9.80 11.45 -8.97
N TYR A 135 9.13 12.56 -9.24
CA TYR A 135 7.74 12.60 -9.70
C TYR A 135 7.54 13.67 -10.76
N CYS A 136 6.56 13.46 -11.62
CA CYS A 136 6.02 14.47 -12.52
C CYS A 136 4.76 15.09 -11.90
N GLU A 137 4.58 16.40 -12.04
CA GLU A 137 3.35 17.09 -11.61
C GLU A 137 2.43 17.27 -12.80
N HIS A 138 1.15 16.97 -12.60
CA HIS A 138 0.07 17.17 -13.57
C HIS A 138 -1.01 18.05 -12.94
N GLU A 139 -1.39 19.10 -13.65
CA GLU A 139 -2.60 19.86 -13.37
C GLU A 139 -3.82 19.06 -13.85
N LEU A 140 -4.88 19.03 -13.04
CA LEU A 140 -6.10 18.31 -13.33
C LEU A 140 -7.24 19.30 -13.57
N LEU A 141 -7.69 19.39 -14.81
CA LEU A 141 -8.73 20.33 -15.23
C LEU A 141 -10.05 19.58 -15.49
N PRO A 142 -11.21 20.06 -14.99
CA PRO A 142 -12.50 19.48 -15.33
C PRO A 142 -12.74 19.38 -16.84
N GLY A 143 -13.38 18.30 -17.27
CA GLY A 143 -13.63 17.99 -18.68
C GLY A 143 -12.45 17.36 -19.43
N THR A 144 -11.32 17.13 -18.75
CA THR A 144 -10.13 16.51 -19.35
C THR A 144 -10.04 15.01 -19.02
N GLU A 145 -9.27 14.30 -19.85
CA GLU A 145 -8.93 12.90 -19.66
C GLU A 145 -7.41 12.74 -19.75
N LEU A 146 -6.82 12.03 -18.79
CA LEU A 146 -5.43 11.60 -18.82
C LEU A 146 -5.36 10.09 -19.00
N CYS A 147 -4.55 9.66 -19.95
CA CYS A 147 -4.27 8.24 -20.22
C CYS A 147 -2.81 7.94 -19.89
N LEU A 148 -2.57 6.92 -19.07
CA LEU A 148 -1.25 6.40 -18.77
C LEU A 148 -1.13 4.99 -19.34
N ASP A 149 -0.22 4.81 -20.30
CA ASP A 149 0.04 3.52 -20.93
C ASP A 149 1.10 2.72 -20.15
N SER A 150 1.96 3.40 -19.38
CA SER A 150 2.89 2.77 -18.46
C SER A 150 2.29 2.60 -17.07
N LEU A 151 2.69 1.51 -16.39
CA LEU A 151 2.33 1.28 -14.99
C LEU A 151 3.11 2.25 -14.08
N PRO A 152 2.46 3.18 -13.37
CA PRO A 152 3.12 4.03 -12.39
C PRO A 152 3.46 3.23 -11.13
N LEU A 153 4.44 3.72 -10.37
CA LEU A 153 4.68 3.27 -8.99
C LEU A 153 3.55 3.75 -8.07
N ALA A 154 3.22 5.05 -8.15
CA ALA A 154 2.17 5.67 -7.37
C ALA A 154 1.62 6.93 -8.06
N MET A 155 0.34 7.22 -7.80
CA MET A 155 -0.32 8.48 -8.14
C MET A 155 -0.79 9.14 -6.84
N VAL A 156 -0.43 10.40 -6.61
CA VAL A 156 -0.88 11.19 -5.46
C VAL A 156 -1.75 12.34 -5.94
N PHE A 157 -3.05 12.25 -5.68
CA PHE A 157 -4.03 13.27 -6.02
C PHE A 157 -4.16 14.27 -4.87
N TYR A 158 -4.32 15.55 -5.18
CA TYR A 158 -4.59 16.62 -4.22
C TYR A 158 -5.91 17.33 -4.53
N ASN A 159 -6.75 17.49 -3.51
CA ASN A 159 -8.01 18.22 -3.60
C ASN A 159 -7.84 19.69 -3.18
N GLN A 160 -8.86 20.53 -3.44
CA GLN A 160 -8.83 21.96 -3.11
C GLN A 160 -8.68 22.24 -1.60
N GLN A 161 -9.05 21.29 -0.75
CA GLN A 161 -8.90 21.35 0.70
C GLN A 161 -7.48 20.99 1.17
N GLY A 162 -6.57 20.69 0.25
CA GLY A 162 -5.18 20.32 0.56
C GLY A 162 -5.00 18.89 1.08
N GLN A 163 -6.06 18.06 1.03
CA GLN A 163 -5.96 16.64 1.34
C GLN A 163 -5.35 15.89 0.17
N ALA A 164 -4.62 14.83 0.47
CA ALA A 164 -3.98 13.99 -0.53
C ALA A 164 -4.47 12.54 -0.44
N LEU A 165 -4.70 11.91 -1.59
CA LEU A 165 -4.95 10.48 -1.73
C LEU A 165 -3.91 9.86 -2.65
N GLU A 166 -3.24 8.82 -2.17
CA GLU A 166 -2.25 8.04 -2.89
C GLU A 166 -2.83 6.70 -3.31
N ILE A 167 -2.65 6.35 -4.58
CA ILE A 167 -2.99 5.04 -5.13
C ILE A 167 -1.73 4.45 -5.76
N GLY A 168 -1.24 3.36 -5.18
CA GLY A 168 0.02 2.75 -5.58
C GLY A 168 -0.09 1.34 -6.13
N SER A 169 0.87 0.99 -6.99
CA SER A 169 0.92 -0.30 -7.68
C SER A 169 1.40 -1.46 -6.82
N GLY A 170 1.75 -1.21 -5.55
CA GLY A 170 2.24 -2.23 -4.64
C GLY A 170 3.63 -2.74 -5.01
N ASN A 171 3.99 -3.89 -4.47
CA ASN A 171 5.30 -4.50 -4.66
C ASN A 171 5.41 -5.39 -5.88
N ASP A 172 4.31 -5.99 -6.35
CA ASP A 172 4.33 -6.99 -7.42
C ASP A 172 4.17 -6.40 -8.83
N LEU A 173 5.00 -5.40 -9.16
CA LEU A 173 4.97 -4.71 -10.46
C LEU A 173 5.05 -5.68 -11.66
N TRP A 174 5.83 -6.76 -11.54
CA TRP A 174 5.91 -7.79 -12.58
C TRP A 174 4.57 -8.46 -12.89
N ARG A 175 3.62 -8.51 -11.94
CA ARG A 175 2.28 -9.06 -12.16
C ARG A 175 1.42 -8.04 -12.89
N TRP A 176 1.46 -6.78 -12.46
CA TRP A 176 0.74 -5.69 -13.11
C TRP A 176 1.18 -5.50 -14.56
N GLN A 177 2.48 -5.53 -14.84
CA GLN A 177 3.01 -5.44 -16.21
C GLN A 177 2.56 -6.59 -17.10
N LYS A 178 2.41 -7.79 -16.52
CA LYS A 178 2.02 -8.99 -17.27
C LYS A 178 0.51 -9.17 -17.38
N GLY A 179 -0.27 -8.51 -16.54
CA GLY A 179 -1.73 -8.68 -16.45
C GLY A 179 -2.16 -10.15 -16.47
N LEU A 180 -3.06 -10.48 -17.39
CA LEU A 180 -3.54 -11.85 -17.61
C LEU A 180 -2.61 -12.75 -18.46
N GLN A 181 -1.44 -12.24 -18.87
CA GLN A 181 -0.40 -12.93 -19.65
C GLN A 181 -0.87 -13.38 -21.04
N PHE A 182 -0.94 -12.43 -21.96
CA PHE A 182 -1.16 -12.70 -23.38
C PHE A 182 0.14 -12.58 -24.18
N SER A 183 0.11 -13.00 -25.44
CA SER A 183 1.19 -12.70 -26.39
C SER A 183 1.27 -11.18 -26.61
N GLU A 184 2.47 -10.70 -26.96
CA GLU A 184 2.73 -9.29 -27.19
C GLU A 184 1.72 -8.66 -28.17
N GLY A 185 1.21 -7.48 -27.83
CA GLY A 185 0.25 -6.73 -28.64
C GLY A 185 -1.21 -7.18 -28.53
N GLN A 186 -1.52 -8.32 -27.90
CA GLN A 186 -2.92 -8.78 -27.78
C GLN A 186 -3.70 -8.00 -26.72
N ALA A 187 -3.07 -7.73 -25.56
CA ALA A 187 -3.66 -6.89 -24.53
C ALA A 187 -2.59 -6.10 -23.80
N ASN A 188 -2.94 -4.87 -23.42
CA ASN A 188 -2.05 -3.96 -22.70
C ASN A 188 -2.70 -3.48 -21.40
N GLY A 189 -1.88 -3.08 -20.42
CA GLY A 189 -2.37 -2.32 -19.27
C GLY A 189 -2.66 -0.88 -19.69
N LYS A 190 -3.64 -0.23 -19.05
CA LYS A 190 -3.92 1.19 -19.24
C LYS A 190 -4.57 1.79 -18.00
N ILE A 191 -4.17 2.98 -17.61
CA ILE A 191 -4.88 3.77 -16.61
C ILE A 191 -5.57 4.93 -17.31
N VAL A 192 -6.85 5.13 -17.04
CA VAL A 192 -7.64 6.25 -17.55
C VAL A 192 -8.14 7.05 -16.36
N ILE A 193 -7.87 8.35 -16.37
CA ILE A 193 -8.29 9.30 -15.35
C ILE A 193 -9.18 10.32 -16.03
N LYS A 194 -10.48 10.29 -15.73
CA LYS A 194 -11.44 11.28 -16.23
C LYS A 194 -11.74 12.27 -15.11
N ILE A 195 -11.61 13.55 -15.40
CA ILE A 195 -11.85 14.62 -14.44
C ILE A 195 -13.17 15.30 -14.82
N THR A 196 -14.16 15.23 -13.94
CA THR A 196 -15.43 15.94 -14.09
C THR A 196 -15.49 17.12 -13.13
N GLU A 197 -16.56 17.91 -13.20
CA GLU A 197 -16.78 19.00 -12.22
C GLU A 197 -17.03 18.47 -10.80
N GLU A 198 -17.52 17.24 -10.66
CA GLU A 198 -17.98 16.66 -9.39
C GLU A 198 -17.04 15.60 -8.83
N ALA A 199 -16.22 14.95 -9.66
CA ALA A 199 -15.35 13.85 -9.23
C ALA A 199 -14.21 13.57 -10.22
N LEU A 200 -13.21 12.84 -9.74
CA LEU A 200 -12.24 12.15 -10.59
C LEU A 200 -12.58 10.66 -10.67
N GLN A 201 -12.67 10.12 -11.87
CA GLN A 201 -12.89 8.70 -12.13
C GLN A 201 -11.57 8.04 -12.55
N LEU A 202 -11.09 7.11 -11.74
CA LEU A 202 -9.90 6.33 -12.01
C LEU A 202 -10.29 4.93 -12.50
N GLN A 203 -9.88 4.58 -13.71
CA GLN A 203 -10.00 3.23 -14.26
C GLN A 203 -8.63 2.61 -14.40
N ARG A 204 -8.39 1.49 -13.70
CA ARG A 204 -7.13 0.76 -13.74
C ARG A 204 -7.29 -0.54 -14.49
N LYS A 205 -7.10 -0.48 -15.81
CA LYS A 205 -7.23 -1.62 -16.73
C LYS A 205 -5.96 -2.44 -16.71
N VAL A 206 -6.00 -3.59 -16.06
CA VAL A 206 -4.86 -4.51 -15.94
C VAL A 206 -4.63 -5.27 -17.24
N SER A 207 -5.68 -5.51 -18.01
CA SER A 207 -5.60 -6.07 -19.34
C SER A 207 -6.73 -5.51 -20.18
N LEU A 208 -6.40 -4.81 -21.25
CA LEU A 208 -7.31 -4.23 -22.24
C LEU A 208 -7.09 -4.94 -23.57
N ASN A 209 -8.10 -5.68 -24.04
CA ASN A 209 -8.07 -6.35 -25.34
C ASN A 209 -7.93 -5.31 -26.46
N GLN A 210 -6.93 -5.47 -27.33
CA GLN A 210 -6.66 -4.56 -28.45
C GLN A 210 -7.37 -4.99 -29.74
N GLY A 211 -7.91 -6.21 -29.79
CA GLY A 211 -8.55 -6.77 -30.98
C GLY A 211 -10.07 -6.90 -30.85
N GLU A 212 -10.71 -7.27 -31.96
CA GLU A 212 -12.15 -7.59 -31.99
C GLU A 212 -12.45 -8.99 -31.45
N THR A 213 -11.47 -9.90 -31.53
CA THR A 213 -11.62 -11.27 -31.05
C THR A 213 -11.40 -11.35 -29.54
N ALA A 214 -12.25 -12.11 -28.85
CA ALA A 214 -12.07 -12.37 -27.44
C ALA A 214 -10.77 -13.17 -27.19
N LEU A 215 -10.08 -12.85 -26.10
CA LEU A 215 -8.83 -13.52 -25.72
C LEU A 215 -9.09 -14.61 -24.70
N LEU A 216 -8.23 -15.62 -24.63
CA LEU A 216 -8.34 -16.73 -23.67
C LEU A 216 -7.15 -16.73 -22.70
N PRO A 217 -7.30 -16.13 -21.50
CA PRO A 217 -6.28 -16.23 -20.47
C PRO A 217 -5.99 -17.68 -20.05
N LEU A 218 -4.80 -17.89 -19.52
CA LEU A 218 -4.45 -19.17 -18.91
C LEU A 218 -5.33 -19.41 -17.67
N ALA A 219 -5.94 -20.59 -17.59
CA ALA A 219 -6.74 -20.96 -16.43
C ALA A 219 -5.85 -21.17 -15.20
N ARG A 220 -5.93 -20.26 -14.23
CA ARG A 220 -5.17 -20.27 -12.96
C ARG A 220 -5.65 -19.18 -12.01
N GLU A 221 -5.07 -19.17 -10.82
CA GLU A 221 -5.15 -18.03 -9.90
C GLU A 221 -4.17 -16.92 -10.31
N TYR A 222 -4.68 -15.71 -10.47
CA TYR A 222 -3.92 -14.47 -10.62
C TYR A 222 -3.99 -13.69 -9.32
N ARG A 223 -2.89 -13.07 -8.90
CA ARG A 223 -2.84 -12.21 -7.72
C ARG A 223 -2.34 -10.83 -8.10
N PHE A 224 -2.93 -9.78 -7.56
CA PHE A 224 -2.48 -8.41 -7.73
C PHE A 224 -2.48 -7.70 -6.37
N THR A 225 -1.37 -7.04 -6.03
CA THR A 225 -1.25 -6.28 -4.78
C THR A 225 -1.16 -4.80 -5.11
N SER A 226 -1.89 -3.96 -4.39
CA SER A 226 -1.83 -2.51 -4.46
C SER A 226 -1.95 -1.93 -3.07
N TYR A 227 -1.89 -0.61 -2.96
CA TYR A 227 -2.23 0.06 -1.72
C TYR A 227 -2.89 1.41 -2.01
N ILE A 228 -3.63 1.89 -1.01
CA ILE A 228 -4.20 3.22 -0.94
C ILE A 228 -3.65 3.88 0.32
N ALA A 229 -3.28 5.15 0.28
CA ALA A 229 -2.93 5.92 1.47
C ALA A 229 -3.48 7.33 1.39
N TRP A 230 -3.60 8.03 2.51
CA TRP A 230 -4.13 9.39 2.54
C TRP A 230 -3.34 10.28 3.49
N SER A 231 -3.34 11.59 3.23
CA SER A 231 -2.75 12.55 4.15
C SER A 231 -3.46 12.49 5.50
N CYS A 232 -2.72 12.20 6.56
CA CYS A 232 -3.26 12.14 7.92
C CYS A 232 -2.30 12.84 8.92
N PRO A 233 -2.23 14.19 8.91
CA PRO A 233 -1.25 14.93 9.69
C PRO A 233 -1.32 14.69 11.20
N THR A 234 -2.50 14.32 11.72
CA THR A 234 -2.73 13.99 13.13
C THR A 234 -1.93 12.78 13.60
N LEU A 235 -1.60 11.84 12.69
CA LEU A 235 -0.78 10.67 13.00
C LEU A 235 0.73 10.92 12.85
N GLY A 236 1.14 12.13 12.47
CA GLY A 236 2.55 12.49 12.36
C GLY A 236 3.23 12.56 13.73
N THR A 237 4.29 11.78 13.93
CA THR A 237 5.05 11.81 15.19
C THR A 237 5.96 13.04 15.27
N LYS A 238 5.78 13.84 16.33
CA LYS A 238 6.74 14.86 16.76
C LYS A 238 7.55 14.32 17.93
N LEU A 239 8.86 14.55 17.90
CA LEU A 239 9.77 14.23 19.01
C LEU A 239 10.18 15.53 19.72
N PRO A 240 10.33 15.54 21.05
CA PRO A 240 10.84 16.70 21.78
C PRO A 240 12.23 17.13 21.26
N ALA A 241 12.46 18.44 21.18
CA ALA A 241 13.66 19.02 20.56
C ALA A 241 14.92 18.84 21.44
N GLU A 242 14.71 18.73 22.74
CA GLU A 242 15.73 18.57 23.78
C GLU A 242 16.26 17.13 23.92
N LEU A 243 15.69 16.16 23.18
CA LEU A 243 16.14 14.78 23.24
C LEU A 243 17.57 14.62 22.74
N GLN A 244 18.42 14.04 23.60
CA GLN A 244 19.76 13.59 23.20
C GLN A 244 19.69 12.13 22.77
N PHE A 245 19.84 11.88 21.47
CA PHE A 245 19.78 10.54 20.92
C PHE A 245 21.12 9.80 21.08
N CYS A 246 21.07 8.63 21.71
CA CYS A 246 22.13 7.63 21.62
C CYS A 246 22.11 6.98 20.23
N ARG A 247 23.30 6.78 19.66
CA ARG A 247 23.51 6.14 18.35
C ARG A 247 24.28 4.82 18.55
N PRO A 248 23.59 3.74 18.95
CA PRO A 248 24.25 2.46 19.18
C PRO A 248 24.86 1.93 17.88
N LYS A 249 26.05 1.33 17.98
CA LYS A 249 26.69 0.72 16.81
C LYS A 249 25.91 -0.51 16.34
N MET A 250 25.66 -0.59 15.03
CA MET A 250 25.10 -1.78 14.38
C MET A 250 26.22 -2.77 14.04
N GLU A 251 26.17 -3.97 14.61
CA GLU A 251 27.13 -5.05 14.41
C GLU A 251 26.62 -6.09 13.39
N PRO A 252 27.40 -6.40 12.33
CA PRO A 252 27.03 -7.40 11.33
C PRO A 252 26.66 -8.73 11.97
N GLY A 253 25.52 -9.28 11.57
CA GLY A 253 25.01 -10.55 12.11
C GLY A 253 24.53 -10.54 13.57
N LYS A 254 24.73 -9.46 14.36
CA LYS A 254 24.38 -9.39 15.79
C LYS A 254 23.31 -8.36 16.16
N GLY A 255 23.10 -7.33 15.35
CA GLY A 255 22.12 -6.27 15.63
C GLY A 255 22.78 -5.08 16.30
N LEU A 256 22.21 -4.54 17.39
CA LEU A 256 22.79 -3.43 18.15
C LEU A 256 23.83 -3.91 19.16
N LYS A 257 24.90 -3.13 19.35
CA LYS A 257 25.90 -3.36 20.39
C LYS A 257 25.32 -3.07 21.77
N MET A 258 25.14 -4.10 22.60
CA MET A 258 24.43 -4.01 23.89
C MET A 258 25.07 -3.06 24.91
N GLN A 259 26.39 -2.88 24.87
CA GLN A 259 27.09 -1.94 25.77
C GLN A 259 26.62 -0.49 25.55
N ASP A 260 26.35 -0.12 24.31
CA ASP A 260 25.89 1.23 23.96
C ASP A 260 24.45 1.45 24.47
N LEU A 261 23.63 0.38 24.50
CA LEU A 261 22.26 0.41 24.99
C LEU A 261 22.17 0.52 26.52
N SER A 262 23.08 -0.13 27.26
CA SER A 262 23.07 -0.10 28.73
C SER A 262 23.24 1.30 29.34
N GLN A 263 23.70 2.28 28.55
CA GLN A 263 23.91 3.65 28.99
C GLN A 263 22.67 4.55 28.79
N CYS A 264 21.59 4.03 28.18
CA CYS A 264 20.46 4.84 27.72
C CYS A 264 19.36 5.07 28.77
N GLY A 265 19.54 4.62 30.02
CA GLY A 265 18.55 4.78 31.09
C GLY A 265 17.25 3.98 30.87
N SER A 266 16.23 4.29 31.67
CA SER A 266 14.93 3.58 31.66
C SER A 266 13.98 4.01 30.54
N LYS A 267 14.17 5.22 29.98
CA LYS A 267 13.39 5.78 28.86
C LYS A 267 14.33 6.21 27.74
N PRO A 268 14.89 5.27 26.97
CA PRO A 268 15.95 5.54 26.02
C PRO A 268 15.47 6.41 24.85
N ALA A 269 16.34 7.32 24.39
CA ALA A 269 16.21 8.01 23.12
C ALA A 269 17.26 7.47 22.14
N ILE A 270 16.83 6.69 21.15
CA ILE A 270 17.71 5.98 20.22
C ILE A 270 17.54 6.54 18.82
N SER A 271 18.66 6.78 18.13
CA SER A 271 18.68 7.10 16.71
C SER A 271 19.35 5.98 15.92
N LEU A 272 18.71 5.57 14.83
CA LEU A 272 19.17 4.53 13.93
C LEU A 272 19.30 5.05 12.50
N ASP A 273 20.38 4.68 11.84
CA ASP A 273 20.57 4.84 10.40
C ASP A 273 20.65 3.46 9.75
N PHE A 274 19.58 3.06 9.06
CA PHE A 274 19.54 1.76 8.37
C PHE A 274 20.36 1.75 7.06
N SER A 275 20.81 2.91 6.55
CA SER A 275 21.71 2.95 5.39
C SER A 275 23.12 2.46 5.73
N GLN A 276 23.53 2.53 7.00
CA GLN A 276 24.81 2.02 7.50
C GLN A 276 24.82 0.51 7.75
N LEU A 277 23.72 -0.19 7.44
CA LEU A 277 23.64 -1.62 7.61
C LEU A 277 24.61 -2.36 6.68
N LEU A 278 25.63 -2.97 7.29
CA LEU A 278 26.58 -3.85 6.60
C LEU A 278 25.96 -5.23 6.39
N LEU A 279 25.19 -5.37 5.30
CA LEU A 279 24.59 -6.63 4.86
C LEU A 279 25.31 -7.23 3.64
N PRO A 280 25.19 -8.55 3.41
CA PRO A 280 25.66 -9.17 2.18
C PRO A 280 25.05 -8.52 0.93
N ARG A 281 25.79 -8.52 -0.19
CA ARG A 281 25.34 -7.92 -1.47
C ARG A 281 23.98 -8.44 -1.95
N GLN A 282 23.62 -9.68 -1.60
CA GLN A 282 22.31 -10.27 -1.92
C GLN A 282 21.13 -9.56 -1.22
N ALA A 283 21.37 -8.63 -0.29
CA ALA A 283 20.33 -7.82 0.33
C ALA A 283 20.08 -6.49 -0.41
N ALA A 284 21.02 -6.06 -1.24
CA ALA A 284 20.96 -4.78 -1.94
C ALA A 284 20.01 -4.82 -3.13
N ARG A 285 19.41 -3.67 -3.46
CA ARG A 285 18.69 -3.49 -4.72
C ARG A 285 19.69 -3.55 -5.89
N ASN A 286 19.22 -4.01 -7.05
CA ASN A 286 20.03 -4.04 -8.27
C ASN A 286 19.60 -3.01 -9.34
N LEU A 287 18.50 -2.27 -9.12
CA LEU A 287 18.02 -1.20 -10.01
C LEU A 287 18.01 0.18 -9.35
N SER A 288 18.29 0.26 -8.06
CA SER A 288 18.32 1.50 -7.29
C SER A 288 19.33 1.36 -6.15
N GLU A 289 19.70 2.47 -5.52
CA GLU A 289 20.60 2.43 -4.37
C GLU A 289 19.92 1.90 -3.11
N GLY A 290 20.73 1.38 -2.19
CA GLY A 290 20.30 0.93 -0.88
C GLY A 290 19.85 -0.54 -0.80
N LEU A 291 19.32 -0.89 0.35
CA LEU A 291 18.85 -2.23 0.66
C LEU A 291 17.45 -2.47 0.10
N CYS A 292 17.21 -3.67 -0.41
CA CYS A 292 15.88 -4.08 -0.80
C CYS A 292 15.10 -4.53 0.44
N TRP A 293 13.97 -3.89 0.71
CA TRP A 293 13.12 -4.21 1.85
C TRP A 293 12.26 -5.46 1.64
N GLU A 294 12.12 -5.95 0.40
CA GLU A 294 11.58 -7.29 0.12
C GLU A 294 12.59 -8.40 0.47
N SER A 295 13.88 -8.08 0.56
CA SER A 295 14.88 -9.08 0.93
C SER A 295 14.67 -9.58 2.36
N LYS A 296 14.57 -10.91 2.50
CA LYS A 296 14.50 -11.59 3.80
C LYS A 296 15.71 -11.27 4.68
N ILE A 297 16.87 -10.99 4.09
CA ILE A 297 18.10 -10.64 4.83
C ILE A 297 17.91 -9.27 5.51
N THR A 298 17.49 -8.26 4.74
CA THR A 298 17.18 -6.91 5.23
C THR A 298 16.13 -6.96 6.34
N GLN A 299 14.98 -7.58 6.08
CA GLN A 299 13.88 -7.70 7.03
C GLN A 299 14.31 -8.44 8.31
N LYS A 300 15.04 -9.55 8.20
CA LYS A 300 15.50 -10.32 9.37
C LYS A 300 16.42 -9.48 10.25
N PHE A 301 17.33 -8.73 9.65
CA PHE A 301 18.27 -7.91 10.40
C PHE A 301 17.61 -6.70 11.05
N ALA A 302 16.81 -5.93 10.30
CA ALA A 302 16.06 -4.79 10.83
C ALA A 302 15.11 -5.23 11.96
N ARG A 303 14.38 -6.34 11.78
CA ARG A 303 13.51 -6.90 12.83
C ARG A 303 14.29 -7.35 14.06
N ARG A 304 15.54 -7.80 13.93
CA ARG A 304 16.38 -8.11 15.10
C ARG A 304 16.68 -6.85 15.92
N ILE A 305 17.09 -5.77 15.25
CA ILE A 305 17.34 -4.48 15.90
C ILE A 305 16.12 -4.00 16.68
N ILE A 306 14.95 -4.00 16.03
CA ILE A 306 13.71 -3.56 16.69
C ILE A 306 13.34 -4.46 17.88
N ARG A 307 13.55 -5.78 17.80
CA ARG A 307 13.33 -6.66 18.97
C ARG A 307 14.27 -6.30 20.11
N GLN A 308 15.55 -6.07 19.85
CA GLN A 308 16.50 -5.65 20.88
C GLN A 308 16.10 -4.34 21.57
N LEU A 309 15.54 -3.39 20.82
CA LEU A 309 15.01 -2.14 21.40
C LEU A 309 13.74 -2.36 22.22
N ALA A 310 12.80 -3.15 21.70
CA ALA A 310 11.57 -3.48 22.43
C ALA A 310 11.84 -4.30 23.71
N ASP A 311 12.90 -5.11 23.72
CA ASP A 311 13.31 -5.89 24.90
C ASP A 311 14.17 -5.04 25.87
N LEU A 312 14.63 -3.85 25.45
CA LEU A 312 15.41 -2.92 26.29
C LEU A 312 14.52 -2.12 27.25
N ALA A 313 13.37 -1.62 26.78
CA ALA A 313 12.46 -0.79 27.57
C ALA A 313 11.01 -0.87 27.04
N GLU A 314 10.04 -0.69 27.93
CA GLU A 314 8.61 -0.65 27.59
C GLU A 314 8.19 0.68 26.94
N GLU A 315 8.91 1.76 27.23
CA GLU A 315 8.71 3.08 26.65
C GLU A 315 10.02 3.74 26.23
N GLY A 316 9.95 4.67 25.28
CA GLY A 316 11.14 5.34 24.76
C GLY A 316 10.88 6.17 23.51
N TYR A 317 11.95 6.70 22.94
CA TYR A 317 11.94 7.46 21.70
C TYR A 317 12.85 6.79 20.67
N LEU A 318 12.33 6.60 19.45
CA LEU A 318 13.09 6.06 18.34
C LEU A 318 13.03 7.02 17.16
N LEU A 319 14.20 7.49 16.73
CA LEU A 319 14.39 8.20 15.49
C LEU A 319 15.05 7.25 14.47
N ILE A 320 14.46 7.13 13.29
CA ILE A 320 15.11 6.49 12.15
C ILE A 320 15.53 7.62 11.20
N GLU A 321 16.82 7.89 11.13
CA GLU A 321 17.41 9.02 10.38
C GLU A 321 17.33 8.79 8.87
N THR A 322 17.63 7.58 8.40
CA THR A 322 17.55 7.22 6.98
C THR A 322 17.60 5.69 6.78
N GLY A 323 17.61 5.25 5.52
CA GLY A 323 17.63 3.84 5.12
C GLY A 323 16.24 3.19 4.98
N ILE A 324 15.17 3.89 5.39
CA ILE A 324 13.78 3.50 5.12
C ILE A 324 13.19 4.42 4.05
N PHE A 325 13.50 4.13 2.81
CA PHE A 325 12.93 4.78 1.63
C PHE A 325 12.78 3.73 0.54
N PRO A 326 11.74 3.81 -0.31
CA PRO A 326 11.47 2.78 -1.28
C PRO A 326 12.42 2.86 -2.49
N GLY A 327 12.52 1.77 -3.25
CA GLY A 327 13.35 1.71 -4.45
C GLY A 327 13.03 0.49 -5.31
N LEU A 328 13.53 0.50 -6.55
CA LEU A 328 13.30 -0.56 -7.52
C LEU A 328 14.33 -1.68 -7.37
N CYS A 329 13.87 -2.91 -7.60
CA CYS A 329 14.72 -4.09 -7.69
C CYS A 329 14.07 -5.11 -8.63
N GLN A 330 14.88 -5.99 -9.21
CA GLN A 330 14.38 -7.10 -10.03
C GLN A 330 15.02 -8.45 -9.64
N ASP A 331 15.80 -8.48 -8.56
CA ASP A 331 16.39 -9.72 -8.05
C ASP A 331 15.27 -10.72 -7.69
N PRO A 332 15.22 -11.89 -8.36
CA PRO A 332 14.15 -12.84 -8.15
C PRO A 332 14.15 -13.45 -6.73
N VAL A 333 15.30 -13.50 -6.07
CA VAL A 333 15.43 -14.13 -4.74
C VAL A 333 14.66 -13.36 -3.68
N HIS A 334 14.58 -12.02 -3.78
CA HIS A 334 13.87 -11.17 -2.82
C HIS A 334 12.37 -11.50 -2.80
N CYS A 335 11.79 -11.71 -3.98
CA CYS A 335 10.38 -12.06 -4.13
C CYS A 335 10.11 -13.58 -4.21
N SER A 336 11.10 -14.43 -3.89
CA SER A 336 11.01 -15.90 -3.98
C SER A 336 10.58 -16.40 -5.37
N ARG A 337 11.17 -15.83 -6.42
CA ARG A 337 10.95 -16.15 -7.83
C ARG A 337 12.16 -16.86 -8.42
N LYS A 338 11.97 -17.48 -9.59
CA LYS A 338 13.06 -18.07 -10.39
C LYS A 338 13.60 -17.06 -11.41
N GLU A 339 12.68 -16.42 -12.12
CA GLU A 339 12.98 -15.40 -13.14
C GLU A 339 12.94 -13.99 -12.56
N PRO A 340 13.70 -13.03 -13.14
CA PRO A 340 13.66 -11.62 -12.76
C PRO A 340 12.23 -11.11 -12.58
N ALA A 341 12.01 -10.42 -11.47
CA ALA A 341 10.70 -9.98 -11.04
C ALA A 341 10.80 -8.54 -10.55
N LEU A 342 10.52 -7.59 -11.45
CA LEU A 342 10.52 -6.17 -11.13
C LEU A 342 9.55 -5.89 -9.98
N HIS A 343 10.06 -5.30 -8.90
CA HIS A 343 9.32 -4.96 -7.71
C HIS A 343 9.74 -3.62 -7.13
N TRP A 344 8.82 -3.00 -6.41
CA TRP A 344 9.03 -1.78 -5.65
C TRP A 344 8.78 -2.07 -4.17
N ASP A 345 9.80 -1.89 -3.35
CA ASP A 345 9.80 -2.42 -1.99
C ASP A 345 9.07 -1.55 -0.94
N LEU A 346 8.26 -0.58 -1.39
CA LEU A 346 7.46 0.28 -0.51
C LEU A 346 6.53 -0.53 0.40
N VAL A 347 5.78 -1.50 -0.13
CA VAL A 347 4.84 -2.27 0.70
C VAL A 347 5.58 -3.06 1.79
N ALA A 348 6.79 -3.56 1.52
CA ALA A 348 7.61 -4.22 2.54
C ALA A 348 8.13 -3.25 3.62
N ILE A 349 8.38 -1.99 3.26
CA ILE A 349 8.66 -0.91 4.22
C ILE A 349 7.43 -0.66 5.10
N LEU A 350 6.25 -0.49 4.49
CA LEU A 350 5.00 -0.26 5.21
C LEU A 350 4.66 -1.41 6.17
N ASP A 351 4.82 -2.66 5.72
CA ASP A 351 4.64 -3.87 6.53
C ASP A 351 5.66 -3.95 7.67
N PHE A 352 6.92 -3.57 7.43
CA PHE A 352 7.95 -3.52 8.45
C PHE A 352 7.62 -2.46 9.51
N CYS A 353 7.24 -1.25 9.12
CA CYS A 353 6.91 -0.17 10.04
C CYS A 353 5.66 -0.48 10.87
N SER A 354 4.65 -1.09 10.26
CA SER A 354 3.47 -1.62 10.97
C SER A 354 3.85 -2.65 12.03
N TRP A 355 4.69 -3.62 11.66
CA TRP A 355 5.19 -4.62 12.60
C TRP A 355 6.07 -4.01 13.70
N MET A 356 6.91 -3.03 13.36
CA MET A 356 7.79 -2.33 14.31
C MET A 356 6.93 -1.62 15.37
N ARG A 357 5.91 -0.87 14.94
CA ARG A 357 4.94 -0.24 15.85
C ARG A 357 4.32 -1.28 16.79
N GLN A 358 3.86 -2.41 16.25
CA GLN A 358 3.23 -3.46 17.04
C GLN A 358 4.20 -4.07 18.06
N LYS A 359 5.45 -4.36 17.65
CA LYS A 359 6.44 -4.99 18.52
C LYS A 359 6.94 -4.04 19.62
N MET A 360 7.02 -2.74 19.34
CA MET A 360 7.47 -1.75 20.33
C MET A 360 6.36 -1.31 21.29
N GLY A 361 5.08 -1.42 20.91
CA GLY A 361 3.95 -1.08 21.80
C GLY A 361 3.80 0.43 22.04
N GLU A 362 2.65 0.89 22.51
CA GLU A 362 2.26 2.33 22.49
C GLU A 362 3.16 3.28 23.31
N GLY A 363 3.92 2.75 24.27
CA GLY A 363 4.88 3.52 25.09
C GLY A 363 6.04 4.12 24.29
N TRP A 364 6.30 3.62 23.07
CA TRP A 364 7.36 4.15 22.22
C TRP A 364 6.85 5.24 21.26
N ARG A 365 7.55 6.38 21.20
CA ARG A 365 7.35 7.41 20.17
C ARG A 365 8.37 7.21 19.06
N ILE A 366 7.90 6.88 17.86
CA ILE A 366 8.79 6.57 16.74
C ILE A 366 8.55 7.53 15.57
N LYS A 367 9.64 8.11 15.08
CA LYS A 367 9.67 9.01 13.94
C LYS A 367 10.62 8.44 12.90
N VAL A 368 10.16 8.33 11.66
CA VAL A 368 10.99 7.99 10.51
C VAL A 368 11.18 9.24 9.69
N GLN A 369 12.43 9.62 9.45
CA GLN A 369 12.77 10.67 8.49
C GLN A 369 12.72 10.08 7.08
N VAL A 370 11.96 10.74 6.22
CA VAL A 370 11.77 10.33 4.83
C VAL A 370 12.34 11.43 3.94
N PRO A 371 13.34 11.13 3.10
CA PRO A 371 13.93 12.12 2.21
C PRO A 371 13.01 12.44 1.02
N GLU A 372 13.26 13.56 0.34
CA GLU A 372 12.73 13.80 -1.00
C GLU A 372 13.25 12.71 -1.96
N PRO A 373 12.46 12.29 -2.97
CA PRO A 373 11.09 12.71 -3.29
C PRO A 373 10.00 12.02 -2.44
N TRP A 374 10.40 11.02 -1.64
CA TRP A 374 9.49 10.08 -0.99
C TRP A 374 8.63 10.69 0.10
N CYS A 375 9.05 11.81 0.68
CA CYS A 375 8.26 12.55 1.67
C CYS A 375 6.96 13.14 1.09
N LYS A 376 6.79 13.15 -0.24
CA LYS A 376 5.52 13.52 -0.90
C LYS A 376 4.49 12.40 -0.91
N LEU A 377 4.87 11.16 -0.61
CA LEU A 377 3.94 10.03 -0.54
C LEU A 377 3.19 10.02 0.80
N PRO A 378 1.86 10.15 0.83
CA PRO A 378 1.06 9.99 2.04
C PRO A 378 1.40 8.74 2.86
N SER A 379 1.61 7.60 2.23
CA SER A 379 1.98 6.32 2.86
C SER A 379 3.27 6.39 3.69
N MET A 380 4.18 7.31 3.35
CA MET A 380 5.44 7.52 4.03
C MET A 380 5.34 8.54 5.18
N SER A 381 4.26 9.29 5.28
CA SER A 381 4.12 10.38 6.27
C SER A 381 3.80 9.92 7.69
N CYS A 382 3.24 8.71 7.85
CA CYS A 382 2.83 8.16 9.14
C CYS A 382 3.58 6.86 9.51
N LEU A 383 4.80 6.66 9.00
CA LEU A 383 5.61 5.49 9.34
C LEU A 383 5.87 5.43 10.85
N GLY A 384 5.47 4.32 11.48
CA GLY A 384 5.62 4.10 12.92
C GLY A 384 4.54 4.76 13.78
N ALA A 385 3.52 5.36 13.16
CA ALA A 385 2.30 5.77 13.85
C ALA A 385 1.53 4.57 14.42
N ILE A 386 0.62 4.83 15.35
CA ILE A 386 -0.25 3.82 15.95
C ILE A 386 -1.25 3.34 14.89
N ASN A 387 -1.57 2.04 14.92
CA ASN A 387 -2.51 1.41 14.01
C ASN A 387 -3.91 1.29 14.65
N GLY A 388 -4.31 2.16 15.56
CA GLY A 388 -5.51 1.93 16.37
C GLY A 388 -6.75 1.78 15.49
N PHE A 389 -7.69 0.89 15.85
CA PHE A 389 -8.99 0.80 15.17
C PHE A 389 -10.10 0.59 16.20
N ARG A 390 -11.27 1.16 15.95
CA ARG A 390 -12.52 0.85 16.67
C ARG A 390 -13.35 -0.13 15.84
N ASN A 391 -14.01 -1.08 16.49
CA ASN A 391 -15.05 -1.90 15.85
C ASN A 391 -16.42 -1.36 16.31
N GLN A 392 -17.44 -1.46 15.47
CA GLN A 392 -18.82 -1.13 15.88
C GLN A 392 -19.32 -1.96 17.08
N GLU A 393 -18.74 -3.14 17.34
CA GLU A 393 -19.06 -3.97 18.52
C GLU A 393 -18.51 -3.43 19.86
N GLU A 394 -17.64 -2.41 19.82
CA GLU A 394 -17.04 -1.79 21.02
C GLU A 394 -17.64 -0.40 21.36
N LEU A 395 -18.79 -0.04 20.78
CA LEU A 395 -19.52 1.21 21.07
C LEU A 395 -20.81 1.00 21.86
#